data_AF-A0A5S5D3N7-F1
#
_entry.id   AF-A0A5S5D3N7-F1
#
_cell.length_a   1.000
_cell.length_b   1.000
_cell.length_c   1.000
_cell.angle_alpha   90.00
_cell.angle_beta   90.00
_cell.angle_gamma   90.00
#
_symmetry.space_group_name_H-M   'P 1'
#
loop_
_entity.id
_entity.type
_entity.pdbx_description
1 polymer ?
#
loop_
_entity_poly.entity_id
_entity_poly.type
_entity_poly.pdbx_seq_one_letter_code
_entity_poly.pdbx_strand_id
1 'polypeptide(L)'
;MARSGVVIDTVTRELESYRKDRVKKIIALVAEVISAIEVAAYRDLNRGSMDRDNMERAGVDSLNFIHIDKKFSKGGLTGEVGVFGDNELAAYFEFGTGLSAREILAPYPQEIKDIAKQFYINGQGTLKGHPYLYNNYLRYKNDFLRDLEKILNKETRA
;
A
#
# COMPACT_ATOMS: atom_id res chain seq x y z
N MET A 1 43.03 22.97 39.32
CA MET A 1 41.70 22.34 39.38
C MET A 1 41.46 21.60 38.07
N ALA A 2 41.71 20.29 38.03
CA ALA A 2 41.40 19.47 36.86
C ALA A 2 39.91 19.07 36.95
N ARG A 3 39.09 19.49 35.99
CA ARG A 3 37.73 18.95 35.83
C ARG A 3 37.88 17.48 35.45
N SER A 4 37.56 16.58 36.37
CA SER A 4 37.36 15.17 36.09
C SER A 4 36.20 15.05 35.10
N GLY A 5 36.53 14.96 33.81
CA GLY A 5 35.59 14.57 32.78
C GLY A 5 35.44 13.07 32.85
N VAL A 6 34.41 12.59 33.54
CA VAL A 6 34.07 11.17 33.51
C VAL A 6 33.57 10.87 32.09
N VAL A 7 34.40 10.23 31.27
CA VAL A 7 33.97 9.66 29.99
C VAL A 7 33.25 8.36 30.34
N ILE A 8 31.94 8.47 30.62
CA ILE A 8 31.07 7.31 30.80
C ILE A 8 30.65 6.86 29.41
N ASP A 9 31.42 5.94 28.84
CA ASP A 9 30.95 5.18 27.69
C ASP A 9 29.95 4.15 28.20
N THR A 10 28.68 4.45 28.03
CA THR A 10 27.60 3.62 28.55
C THR A 10 26.95 2.92 27.39
N VAL A 11 27.09 1.60 27.35
CA VAL A 11 26.36 0.67 26.47
C VAL A 11 24.88 1.08 26.33
N THR A 12 24.27 1.59 27.40
CA THR A 12 22.90 2.13 27.39
C THR A 12 22.67 3.27 26.39
N ARG A 13 23.59 4.24 26.26
CA ARG A 13 23.45 5.37 25.32
C ARG A 13 23.61 4.92 23.88
N GLU A 14 24.53 3.99 23.63
CA GLU A 14 24.73 3.40 22.31
C GLU A 14 23.51 2.58 21.88
N LEU A 15 22.96 1.75 22.78
CA LEU A 15 21.72 1.01 22.55
C LEU A 15 20.51 1.92 22.27
N GLU A 16 20.39 3.05 22.98
CA GLU A 16 19.32 4.02 22.74
C GLU A 16 19.48 4.75 21.39
N SER A 17 20.70 5.14 21.03
CA SER A 17 21.01 5.70 19.71
C SER A 17 20.67 4.70 18.61
N TYR A 18 21.06 3.45 18.81
CA TYR A 18 20.81 2.34 17.91
C TYR A 18 19.32 2.10 17.65
N ARG A 19 18.54 2.02 18.73
CA ARG A 19 17.09 1.87 18.65
C ARG A 19 16.47 3.01 17.86
N LYS A 20 16.87 4.25 18.14
CA LYS A 20 16.33 5.44 17.47
C LYS A 20 16.64 5.46 15.97
N ASP A 21 17.86 5.11 15.59
CA ASP A 21 18.24 5.06 14.17
C ASP A 21 17.46 3.97 13.41
N ARG A 22 17.31 2.77 14.01
CA ARG A 22 16.48 1.70 13.41
C ARG A 22 15.03 2.13 13.24
N VAL A 23 14.41 2.68 14.28
CA VAL A 23 13.02 3.16 14.22
C VAL A 23 12.88 4.24 13.14
N LYS A 24 13.82 5.17 13.04
CA LYS A 24 13.82 6.21 12.00
C LYS A 24 13.88 5.62 10.59
N LYS A 25 14.75 4.62 10.36
CA LYS A 25 14.85 3.91 9.07
C LYS A 25 13.56 3.16 8.71
N ILE A 26 12.93 2.51 9.70
CA ILE A 26 11.66 1.82 9.50
C ILE A 26 10.55 2.81 9.14
N ILE A 27 10.44 3.93 9.86
CA ILE A 27 9.46 4.99 9.54
C ILE A 27 9.68 5.53 8.12
N ALA A 28 10.92 5.79 7.74
CA ALA A 28 11.25 6.24 6.39
C ALA A 28 10.83 5.21 5.33
N LEU A 29 11.10 3.92 5.56
CA LEU A 29 10.71 2.84 4.66
C LEU A 29 9.18 2.72 4.55
N VAL A 30 8.44 2.83 5.65
CA VAL A 30 6.96 2.84 5.63
C VAL A 30 6.47 4.02 4.78
N ALA A 31 7.01 5.21 4.99
CA ALA A 31 6.63 6.41 4.24
C ALA A 31 6.92 6.27 2.73
N GLU A 32 8.08 5.74 2.38
CA GLU A 32 8.50 5.49 1.00
C GLU A 32 7.56 4.50 0.30
N VAL A 33 7.35 3.33 0.90
CA VAL A 33 6.53 2.26 0.32
C VAL A 33 5.09 2.70 0.11
N ILE A 34 4.50 3.35 1.12
CA ILE A 34 3.10 3.79 1.05
C ILE A 34 2.94 4.88 -0.02
N SER A 35 3.90 5.80 -0.12
CA SER A 35 3.91 6.81 -1.19
C SER A 35 4.10 6.19 -2.57
N ALA A 36 4.91 5.14 -2.69
CA ALA A 36 5.12 4.45 -3.95
C ALA A 36 3.86 3.69 -4.40
N ILE A 37 3.14 3.04 -3.47
CA ILE A 37 1.85 2.39 -3.75
C ILE A 37 0.84 3.42 -4.25
N GLU A 38 0.68 4.54 -3.54
CA GLU A 38 -0.24 5.62 -3.94
C GLU A 38 0.05 6.13 -5.35
N VAL A 39 1.32 6.46 -5.64
CA VAL A 39 1.72 6.97 -6.96
C VAL A 39 1.48 5.93 -8.05
N ALA A 40 1.79 4.66 -7.80
CA ALA A 40 1.55 3.59 -8.76
C ALA A 40 0.05 3.38 -9.00
N ALA A 41 -0.76 3.42 -7.94
CA ALA A 41 -2.20 3.28 -8.01
C ALA A 41 -2.84 4.42 -8.82
N TYR A 42 -2.43 5.68 -8.61
CA TYR A 42 -2.87 6.79 -9.46
C TYR A 42 -2.49 6.61 -10.93
N ARG A 43 -1.30 6.09 -11.22
CA ARG A 43 -0.86 5.84 -12.61
C ARG A 43 -1.72 4.78 -13.28
N ASP A 44 -2.02 3.70 -12.59
CA ASP A 44 -2.84 2.62 -13.13
C ASP A 44 -4.31 3.02 -13.25
N LEU A 45 -4.83 3.82 -12.31
CA LEU A 45 -6.15 4.43 -12.40
C LEU A 45 -6.29 5.35 -13.62
N ASN A 46 -5.27 6.19 -13.88
CA ASN A 46 -5.23 7.06 -15.06
C ASN A 46 -5.18 6.26 -16.37
N ARG A 47 -4.50 5.11 -16.38
CA ARG A 47 -4.52 4.19 -17.54
C ARG A 47 -5.90 3.54 -17.71
N GLY A 48 -6.52 3.09 -16.62
CA GLY A 48 -7.88 2.53 -16.64
C GLY A 48 -8.92 3.50 -17.19
N SER A 49 -8.75 4.81 -16.92
CA SER A 49 -9.59 5.88 -17.48
C SER A 49 -9.51 6.02 -19.00
N MET A 50 -8.53 5.39 -19.66
CA MET A 50 -8.39 5.41 -21.12
C MET A 50 -9.24 4.32 -21.81
N ASP A 51 -9.81 3.37 -21.06
CA ASP A 51 -10.69 2.33 -21.58
C ASP A 51 -12.12 2.88 -21.79
N ARG A 52 -12.34 3.49 -22.94
CA ARG A 52 -13.61 4.16 -23.28
C ARG A 52 -14.82 3.23 -23.23
N ASP A 53 -14.69 2.00 -23.71
CA ASP A 53 -15.79 1.03 -23.71
C ASP A 53 -16.21 0.69 -22.28
N ASN A 54 -15.25 0.60 -21.36
CA ASN A 54 -15.52 0.29 -19.97
C ASN A 54 -16.06 1.51 -19.21
N MET A 55 -15.59 2.72 -19.55
CA MET A 55 -16.14 3.98 -19.03
C MET A 55 -17.62 4.14 -19.43
N GLU A 56 -17.95 3.88 -20.70
CA GLU A 56 -19.32 3.92 -21.22
C GLU A 56 -20.22 2.90 -20.49
N ARG A 57 -19.75 1.66 -20.30
CA ARG A 57 -20.48 0.63 -19.54
C ARG A 57 -20.76 1.03 -18.09
N ALA A 58 -19.85 1.78 -17.49
CA ALA A 58 -19.98 2.27 -16.12
C ALA A 58 -20.78 3.58 -16.03
N GLY A 59 -21.09 4.23 -17.15
CA GLY A 59 -21.79 5.51 -17.19
C GLY A 59 -20.97 6.67 -16.61
N VAL A 60 -19.64 6.63 -16.75
CA VAL A 60 -18.72 7.67 -16.25
C VAL A 60 -17.80 8.14 -17.37
N ASP A 61 -17.37 9.40 -17.33
CA ASP A 61 -16.45 9.95 -18.34
C ASP A 61 -14.98 9.60 -18.06
N SER A 62 -14.66 9.35 -16.79
CA SER A 62 -13.31 9.03 -16.31
C SER A 62 -13.36 8.44 -14.89
N LEU A 63 -12.23 7.93 -14.41
CA LEU A 63 -12.09 7.45 -13.03
C LEU A 63 -11.67 8.54 -12.04
N ASN A 64 -11.77 9.82 -12.40
CA ASN A 64 -11.38 10.95 -11.53
C ASN A 64 -12.21 11.05 -10.24
N PHE A 65 -13.35 10.36 -10.16
CA PHE A 65 -14.16 10.25 -8.94
C PHE A 65 -13.52 9.33 -7.88
N ILE A 66 -12.51 8.53 -8.26
CA ILE A 66 -11.79 7.64 -7.36
C ILE A 66 -10.62 8.42 -6.75
N HIS A 67 -10.74 8.77 -5.48
CA HIS A 67 -9.71 9.48 -4.72
C HIS A 67 -8.89 8.49 -3.91
N ILE A 68 -7.62 8.32 -4.30
CA ILE A 68 -6.66 7.49 -3.57
C ILE A 68 -5.91 8.41 -2.61
N ASP A 69 -5.86 8.03 -1.34
CA ASP A 69 -5.12 8.80 -0.34
C ASP A 69 -4.31 7.85 0.54
N LYS A 70 -3.41 8.42 1.32
CA LYS A 70 -2.61 7.72 2.31
C LYS A 70 -2.66 8.42 3.66
N LYS A 71 -2.62 7.62 4.72
CA LYS A 71 -2.52 8.11 6.09
C LYS A 71 -1.39 7.42 6.81
N PHE A 72 -0.72 8.16 7.69
CA PHE A 72 0.29 7.64 8.59
C PHE A 72 -0.18 7.79 10.03
N SER A 73 0.02 6.74 10.82
CA SER A 73 -0.34 6.69 12.23
C SER A 73 0.78 6.07 13.07
N LYS A 74 0.62 6.08 14.39
CA LYS A 74 1.62 5.55 15.36
C LYS A 74 3.03 6.13 15.14
N GLY A 75 3.11 7.45 14.93
CA GLY A 75 4.39 8.12 14.68
C GLY A 75 5.07 7.75 13.37
N GLY A 76 4.30 7.26 12.37
CA GLY A 76 4.82 6.87 11.06
C GLY A 76 5.20 5.40 10.94
N LEU A 77 4.98 4.59 11.99
CA LEU A 77 5.20 3.14 11.96
C LEU A 77 4.06 2.37 11.29
N THR A 78 2.93 3.02 11.06
CA THR A 78 1.81 2.45 10.32
C THR A 78 1.46 3.42 9.21
N GLY A 79 1.38 2.91 7.99
CA GLY A 79 0.87 3.64 6.85
C GLY A 79 -0.20 2.83 6.17
N GLU A 80 -1.25 3.51 5.73
CA GLU A 80 -2.40 2.93 5.05
C GLU A 80 -2.58 3.72 3.75
N VAL A 81 -2.94 3.02 2.69
CA VAL A 81 -3.28 3.59 1.38
C VAL A 81 -4.54 2.92 0.89
N GLY A 82 -5.45 3.69 0.33
CA GLY A 82 -6.74 3.17 -0.10
C GLY A 82 -7.55 4.20 -0.86
N VAL A 83 -8.74 3.79 -1.29
CA VAL A 83 -9.75 4.70 -1.81
C VAL A 83 -10.55 5.23 -0.64
N PHE A 84 -10.60 6.56 -0.51
CA PHE A 84 -11.36 7.22 0.55
C PHE A 84 -12.64 7.80 -0.05
N GLY A 85 -13.78 7.36 0.48
CA GLY A 85 -15.11 7.78 0.03
C GLY A 85 -16.07 6.60 -0.16
N ASP A 86 -17.34 6.92 -0.29
CA ASP A 86 -18.43 5.93 -0.37
C ASP A 86 -18.88 5.72 -1.82
N ASN A 87 -18.01 5.13 -2.65
CA ASN A 87 -18.36 4.79 -4.03
C ASN A 87 -17.98 3.35 -4.38
N GLU A 88 -18.98 2.46 -4.34
CA GLU A 88 -18.83 1.04 -4.70
C GLU A 88 -18.30 0.85 -6.13
N LEU A 89 -18.53 1.81 -7.03
CA LEU A 89 -18.01 1.76 -8.38
C LEU A 89 -16.48 1.70 -8.40
N ALA A 90 -15.80 2.27 -7.40
CA ALA A 90 -14.36 2.15 -7.26
C ALA A 90 -13.91 0.70 -7.04
N ALA A 91 -14.68 -0.09 -6.30
CA ALA A 91 -14.43 -1.51 -6.10
C ALA A 91 -14.73 -2.31 -7.37
N TYR A 92 -15.76 -1.96 -8.13
CA TYR A 92 -16.04 -2.59 -9.42
C TYR A 92 -14.95 -2.31 -10.46
N PHE A 93 -14.32 -1.15 -10.42
CA PHE A 93 -13.14 -0.88 -11.24
C PHE A 93 -11.89 -1.60 -10.74
N GLU A 94 -11.68 -1.74 -9.43
CA GLU A 94 -10.53 -2.47 -8.89
C GLU A 94 -10.61 -3.97 -9.21
N PHE A 95 -11.78 -4.58 -8.95
CA PHE A 95 -11.94 -6.02 -9.02
C PHE A 95 -12.63 -6.51 -10.30
N GLY A 96 -13.32 -5.64 -11.04
CA GLY A 96 -14.23 -6.04 -12.11
C GLY A 96 -15.56 -6.59 -11.57
N THR A 97 -16.40 -7.05 -12.48
CA THR A 97 -17.66 -7.75 -12.16
C THR A 97 -17.83 -8.99 -13.03
N GLY A 98 -18.70 -9.91 -12.61
CA GLY A 98 -19.01 -11.16 -13.33
C GLY A 98 -17.76 -11.97 -13.69
N LEU A 99 -17.61 -12.29 -14.98
CA LEU A 99 -16.46 -13.06 -15.47
C LEU A 99 -15.12 -12.37 -15.20
N SER A 100 -15.06 -11.05 -15.40
CA SER A 100 -13.83 -10.27 -15.17
C SER A 100 -13.37 -10.36 -13.72
N ALA A 101 -14.32 -10.27 -12.77
CA ALA A 101 -14.00 -10.43 -11.34
C ALA A 101 -13.42 -11.80 -11.02
N ARG A 102 -14.00 -12.87 -11.59
CA ARG A 102 -13.50 -14.23 -11.39
C ARG A 102 -12.06 -14.39 -11.85
N GLU A 103 -11.72 -13.81 -13.00
CA GLU A 103 -10.38 -13.90 -13.60
C GLU A 103 -9.35 -13.08 -12.82
N ILE A 104 -9.68 -11.82 -12.50
CA ILE A 104 -8.81 -10.91 -11.75
C ILE A 104 -8.54 -11.43 -10.35
N LEU A 105 -9.56 -11.94 -9.66
CA LEU A 105 -9.43 -12.40 -8.28
C LEU A 105 -8.79 -13.79 -8.19
N ALA A 106 -8.75 -14.59 -9.26
CA ALA A 106 -8.18 -15.95 -9.22
C ALA A 106 -6.78 -16.01 -8.54
N PRO A 107 -5.78 -15.19 -8.94
CA PRO A 107 -4.45 -15.19 -8.33
C PRO A 107 -4.36 -14.49 -6.97
N TYR A 108 -5.41 -13.80 -6.51
CA TYR A 108 -5.35 -13.02 -5.28
C TYR A 108 -5.42 -13.88 -4.01
N PRO A 109 -4.76 -13.45 -2.92
CA PRO A 109 -4.91 -14.07 -1.61
C PRO A 109 -6.35 -13.93 -1.09
N GLN A 110 -6.72 -14.82 -0.18
CA GLN A 110 -8.09 -14.90 0.34
C GLN A 110 -8.55 -13.59 1.01
N GLU A 111 -7.65 -12.90 1.70
CA GLU A 111 -7.92 -11.60 2.32
C GLU A 111 -8.45 -10.54 1.34
N ILE A 112 -7.91 -10.48 0.12
CA ILE A 112 -8.36 -9.54 -0.92
C ILE A 112 -9.66 -10.04 -1.57
N LYS A 113 -9.78 -11.36 -1.76
CA LYS A 113 -11.03 -11.97 -2.25
C LYS A 113 -12.19 -11.67 -1.32
N ASP A 114 -11.96 -11.68 -0.01
CA ASP A 114 -13.01 -11.41 0.98
C ASP A 114 -13.42 -9.94 1.00
N ILE A 115 -12.49 -9.01 0.74
CA ILE A 115 -12.82 -7.60 0.51
C ILE A 115 -13.66 -7.45 -0.76
N ALA A 116 -13.25 -8.07 -1.88
CA ALA A 116 -14.01 -8.00 -3.13
C ALA A 116 -15.44 -8.57 -3.00
N LYS A 117 -15.62 -9.62 -2.19
CA LYS A 117 -16.95 -10.21 -1.90
C LYS A 117 -17.90 -9.24 -1.19
N GLN A 118 -17.41 -8.24 -0.47
CA GLN A 118 -18.27 -7.23 0.17
C GLN A 118 -19.07 -6.42 -0.85
N PHE A 119 -18.57 -6.35 -2.10
CA PHE A 119 -19.20 -5.66 -3.21
C PHE A 119 -19.94 -6.63 -4.16
N TYR A 120 -20.03 -7.92 -3.82
CA TYR A 120 -20.73 -8.87 -4.68
C TYR A 120 -22.26 -8.69 -4.58
N ILE A 121 -22.90 -8.52 -5.74
CA ILE A 121 -24.38 -8.45 -5.83
C ILE A 121 -24.95 -9.79 -6.33
N ASN A 122 -24.77 -10.09 -7.62
CA ASN A 122 -25.41 -11.26 -8.27
C ASN A 122 -24.54 -11.95 -9.33
N GLY A 123 -23.32 -11.45 -9.59
CA GLY A 123 -22.39 -12.02 -10.58
C GLY A 123 -22.74 -11.78 -12.05
N GLN A 124 -23.78 -11.00 -12.37
CA GLN A 124 -24.21 -10.73 -13.74
C GLN A 124 -23.57 -9.48 -14.36
N GLY A 125 -22.76 -8.73 -13.60
CA GLY A 125 -22.09 -7.53 -14.09
C GLY A 125 -21.10 -7.82 -15.21
N THR A 126 -20.87 -6.82 -16.05
CA THR A 126 -19.97 -6.90 -17.22
C THR A 126 -18.85 -5.87 -17.23
N LEU A 127 -18.69 -5.11 -16.14
CA LEU A 127 -17.58 -4.17 -15.98
C LEU A 127 -16.26 -4.94 -15.91
N LYS A 128 -15.31 -4.52 -16.74
CA LYS A 128 -13.95 -5.03 -16.73
C LYS A 128 -13.19 -4.36 -15.59
N GLY A 129 -12.53 -5.14 -14.76
CA GLY A 129 -11.65 -4.58 -13.73
C GLY A 129 -10.34 -4.08 -14.35
N HIS A 130 -9.87 -2.95 -13.83
CA HIS A 130 -8.55 -2.38 -14.06
C HIS A 130 -7.88 -2.23 -12.69
N PRO A 131 -7.30 -3.31 -12.13
CA PRO A 131 -6.76 -3.27 -10.77
C PRO A 131 -5.66 -2.22 -10.66
N TYR A 132 -5.85 -1.26 -9.76
CA TYR A 132 -4.96 -0.13 -9.53
C TYR A 132 -4.37 -0.16 -8.11
N LEU A 133 -5.06 -0.69 -7.11
CA LEU A 133 -4.61 -0.64 -5.72
C LEU A 133 -3.92 -1.94 -5.27
N TYR A 134 -4.62 -3.07 -5.30
CA TYR A 134 -4.17 -4.32 -4.67
C TYR A 134 -3.02 -4.97 -5.41
N ASN A 135 -2.97 -4.86 -6.74
CA ASN A 135 -1.80 -5.27 -7.52
C ASN A 135 -0.53 -4.54 -7.06
N ASN A 136 -0.63 -3.22 -6.87
CA ASN A 136 0.48 -2.40 -6.40
C ASN A 136 0.81 -2.71 -4.94
N TYR A 137 -0.20 -2.85 -4.07
CA TYR A 137 0.00 -3.26 -2.68
C TYR A 137 0.78 -4.57 -2.57
N LEU A 138 0.38 -5.63 -3.28
CA LEU A 138 1.04 -6.93 -3.23
C LEU A 138 2.49 -6.86 -3.73
N ARG A 139 2.73 -6.10 -4.80
CA ARG A 139 4.08 -5.86 -5.33
C ARG A 139 4.96 -5.18 -4.27
N TYR A 140 4.52 -4.05 -3.74
CA TYR A 140 5.30 -3.25 -2.81
C TYR A 140 5.41 -3.85 -1.39
N LYS A 141 4.45 -4.71 -0.99
CA LYS A 141 4.54 -5.51 0.24
C LYS A 141 5.78 -6.40 0.24
N ASN A 142 6.09 -7.03 -0.90
CA ASN A 142 7.27 -7.87 -1.02
C ASN A 142 8.57 -7.06 -0.96
N ASP A 143 8.59 -5.88 -1.59
CA ASP A 143 9.71 -4.94 -1.50
C ASP A 143 9.93 -4.45 -0.06
N PHE A 144 8.84 -4.08 0.62
CA PHE A 144 8.87 -3.67 2.02
C PHE A 144 9.46 -4.74 2.93
N LEU A 145 9.01 -6.00 2.81
CA LEU A 145 9.50 -7.10 3.66
C LEU A 145 11.00 -7.33 3.46
N ARG A 146 11.46 -7.33 2.21
CA ARG A 146 12.89 -7.47 1.88
C ARG A 146 13.72 -6.33 2.46
N ASP A 147 13.25 -5.09 2.31
CA ASP A 147 14.04 -3.92 2.72
C ASP A 147 13.97 -3.69 4.25
N LEU A 148 12.87 -4.10 4.89
CA LEU A 148 12.75 -4.22 6.33
C LEU A 148 13.75 -5.25 6.86
N GLU A 149 13.84 -6.43 6.25
CA GLU A 149 14.79 -7.46 6.63
C GLU A 149 16.24 -6.94 6.55
N LYS A 150 16.59 -6.17 5.52
CA LYS A 150 17.92 -5.52 5.42
C LYS A 150 18.19 -4.55 6.57
N ILE A 151 17.19 -3.75 6.98
CA ILE A 151 17.33 -2.85 8.15
C ILE A 151 17.54 -3.67 9.43
N LEU A 152 16.86 -4.82 9.55
CA LEU A 152 16.94 -5.66 10.73
C LEU A 152 18.25 -6.46 10.81
N ASN A 153 18.73 -6.97 9.68
CA ASN A 153 19.85 -7.93 9.57
C ASN A 153 21.21 -7.31 9.24
N LYS A 154 21.31 -5.99 9.00
CA LYS A 154 22.56 -5.35 8.56
C LYS A 154 23.75 -5.53 9.52
N GLU A 155 23.55 -6.07 10.73
CA GLU A 155 24.61 -6.20 11.74
C GLU A 155 24.59 -7.52 12.55
N THR A 156 23.76 -8.52 12.22
CA THR A 156 23.96 -9.88 12.76
C THR A 156 25.16 -10.61 12.14
N ARG A 157 25.88 -9.95 11.22
CA ARG A 157 27.14 -10.39 10.61
C ARG A 157 28.29 -9.45 11.01
N ALA A 158 28.43 -9.18 12.30
CA ALA A 158 29.64 -8.61 12.90
C ALA A 158 30.35 -9.69 13.72
#